data_AF-A0A843YE63-F1
#
_entry.id   AF-A0A843YE63-F1
#
_cell.length_a   1.000
_cell.length_b   1.000
_cell.length_c   1.000
_cell.angle_alpha   90.00
_cell.angle_beta   90.00
_cell.angle_gamma   90.00
#
_symmetry.space_group_name_H-M   'P 1'
#
loop_
_entity.id
_entity.type
_entity.pdbx_description
1 polymer ?
#
loop_
_entity_poly.entity_id
_entity_poly.type
_entity_poly.pdbx_seq_one_letter_code
_entity_poly.pdbx_strand_id
1 'polypeptide(L)'
;MRMKTVEGRYAEIANRLRLLREHYNLPSKNFAEQAQVSAKSYSQWESGDFRISLDGALAICARFGVTLDFIYLGRIDTLPYSLALRLTDVKADVKKTLVHAG
;
A
#
# COMPACT_ATOMS: atom_id res chain seq x y z
N MET A 1 -13.15 -15.60 16.47
CA MET A 1 -11.99 -16.44 16.13
C MET A 1 -10.73 -15.59 16.31
N ARG A 2 -9.82 -15.94 17.22
CA ARG A 2 -8.52 -15.23 17.33
C ARG A 2 -7.69 -15.60 16.11
N MET A 3 -7.23 -14.61 15.35
CA MET A 3 -6.37 -14.82 14.20
C MET A 3 -5.05 -15.44 14.69
N LYS A 4 -4.56 -16.47 13.99
CA LYS A 4 -3.17 -16.89 14.15
C LYS A 4 -2.30 -15.84 13.45
N THR A 5 -1.50 -15.13 14.23
CA THR A 5 -0.56 -14.12 13.74
C THR A 5 0.41 -14.77 12.76
N VAL A 6 0.70 -14.09 11.64
CA VAL A 6 1.82 -14.47 10.76
C VAL A 6 3.13 -14.19 11.49
N GLU A 7 4.05 -15.14 11.44
CA GLU A 7 5.40 -15.03 11.99
C GLU A 7 6.42 -14.75 10.87
N GLY A 8 7.61 -14.29 11.23
CA GLY A 8 8.71 -14.05 10.28
C GLY A 8 9.15 -12.60 10.18
N ARG A 9 10.21 -12.36 9.40
CA ARG A 9 10.90 -11.05 9.33
C ARG A 9 9.98 -9.90 8.89
N TYR A 10 8.95 -10.20 8.10
CA TYR A 10 8.00 -9.23 7.57
C TYR A 10 6.55 -9.53 8.01
N ALA A 11 6.39 -10.22 9.14
CA ALA A 11 5.11 -10.58 9.76
C ALA A 11 4.13 -9.40 9.82
N GLU A 12 4.59 -8.23 10.24
CA GLU A 12 3.78 -7.02 10.34
C GLU A 12 3.14 -6.63 9.00
N ILE A 13 3.93 -6.64 7.91
CA ILE A 13 3.44 -6.34 6.56
C ILE A 13 2.47 -7.44 6.10
N ALA A 14 2.85 -8.71 6.32
CA ALA A 14 2.03 -9.86 5.94
C ALA A 14 0.65 -9.85 6.61
N ASN A 15 0.59 -9.52 7.90
CA ASN A 15 -0.66 -9.39 8.65
C ASN A 15 -1.55 -8.29 8.07
N ARG A 16 -0.99 -7.14 7.63
CA ARG A 16 -1.77 -6.07 6.98
C ARG A 16 -2.27 -6.48 5.60
N LEU A 17 -1.46 -7.18 4.80
CA LEU A 17 -1.88 -7.73 3.51
C LEU A 17 -3.02 -8.75 3.67
N ARG A 18 -2.91 -9.62 4.67
CA ARG A 18 -3.95 -10.60 5.03
C ARG A 18 -5.23 -9.92 5.48
N LEU A 19 -5.13 -8.94 6.39
CA LEU A 19 -6.27 -8.16 6.86
C LEU A 19 -6.99 -7.46 5.70
N LEU A 20 -6.24 -6.83 4.79
CA LEU A 20 -6.80 -6.19 3.61
C LEU A 20 -7.55 -7.18 2.71
N ARG A 21 -6.96 -8.35 2.44
CA ARG A 21 -7.60 -9.38 1.63
C ARG A 21 -8.88 -9.92 2.26
N GLU A 22 -8.83 -10.21 3.56
CA GLU A 22 -9.96 -10.73 4.32
C GLU A 22 -11.10 -9.71 4.44
N HIS A 23 -10.79 -8.41 4.50
CA HIS A 23 -11.80 -7.35 4.42
C HIS A 23 -12.66 -7.46 3.16
N TYR A 24 -12.08 -7.85 2.03
CA TYR A 24 -12.80 -8.11 0.78
C TYR A 24 -13.34 -9.55 0.63
N ASN A 25 -13.15 -10.41 1.63
CA ASN A 25 -13.54 -11.82 1.61
C ASN A 25 -12.98 -12.60 0.40
N LEU A 26 -11.75 -12.27 -0.03
CA LEU A 26 -11.13 -12.90 -1.20
C LEU A 26 -10.15 -14.01 -0.80
N PRO A 27 -10.13 -15.14 -1.53
CA PRO A 27 -9.00 -16.07 -1.50
C PRO A 27 -7.72 -15.41 -2.00
N SER A 28 -6.54 -15.81 -1.50
CA SER A 28 -5.24 -15.21 -1.87
C SER A 28 -4.98 -15.16 -3.37
N LYS A 29 -5.39 -16.20 -4.11
CA LYS A 29 -5.28 -16.24 -5.58
C LYS A 29 -6.11 -15.13 -6.24
N ASN A 30 -7.38 -15.01 -5.89
CA ASN A 30 -8.29 -14.02 -6.49
C ASN A 30 -7.89 -12.60 -6.10
N PHE A 31 -7.39 -12.40 -4.88
CA PHE A 31 -6.87 -11.10 -4.45
C PHE A 31 -5.66 -10.69 -5.28
N ALA A 32 -4.70 -11.60 -5.47
CA ALA A 32 -3.51 -11.36 -6.29
C ALA A 32 -3.89 -11.04 -7.75
N GLU A 33 -4.81 -11.81 -8.33
CA GLU A 33 -5.33 -11.58 -9.69
C GLU A 33 -5.98 -10.20 -9.82
N GLN A 34 -6.81 -9.79 -8.86
CA GLN A 34 -7.42 -8.46 -8.85
C GLN A 34 -6.40 -7.33 -8.74
N ALA A 35 -5.33 -7.52 -7.98
CA ALA A 35 -4.22 -6.58 -7.89
C ALA A 35 -3.23 -6.68 -9.07
N GLN A 36 -3.47 -7.56 -10.05
CA GLN A 36 -2.55 -7.81 -11.17
C GLN A 36 -1.13 -8.22 -10.74
N VAL A 37 -1.02 -8.94 -9.62
CA VAL A 37 0.25 -9.51 -9.13
C VAL A 37 0.19 -11.04 -9.20
N SER A 38 1.36 -11.68 -9.29
CA SER A 38 1.39 -13.14 -9.33
C SER A 38 0.94 -13.74 -8.00
N ALA A 39 0.12 -14.80 -8.05
CA ALA A 39 -0.33 -15.52 -6.85
C ALA A 39 0.84 -16.08 -6.02
N LYS A 40 1.94 -16.47 -6.69
CA LYS A 40 3.17 -16.93 -6.02
C LYS A 40 3.81 -15.83 -5.20
N SER A 41 4.01 -14.65 -5.81
CA SER A 41 4.61 -13.49 -5.12
C SER A 41 3.74 -13.07 -3.94
N TYR A 42 2.42 -12.99 -4.15
CA TYR A 42 1.50 -12.62 -3.09
C TYR A 42 1.52 -13.61 -1.91
N SER A 43 1.54 -14.91 -2.20
CA SER A 43 1.66 -15.95 -1.17
C SER A 43 2.95 -15.83 -0.34
N GLN A 44 4.08 -15.53 -1.00
CA GLN A 44 5.36 -15.28 -0.31
C GLN A 44 5.32 -14.03 0.57
N TRP A 45 4.57 -13.00 0.19
CA TRP A 45 4.41 -11.80 1.01
C TRP A 45 3.47 -12.04 2.20
N GLU A 46 2.39 -12.80 2.00
CA GLU A 46 1.47 -13.20 3.09
C GLU A 46 2.07 -14.22 4.06
N SER A 47 3.19 -14.88 3.71
CA SER A 47 3.88 -15.80 4.63
C SER A 47 4.69 -15.09 5.70
N GLY A 48 5.07 -13.83 5.48
CA GLY A 48 5.95 -13.07 6.39
C GLY A 48 7.44 -13.31 6.17
N ASP A 49 7.83 -14.23 5.29
CA ASP A 49 9.24 -14.54 5.00
C ASP A 49 9.87 -13.53 4.04
N PHE A 50 9.04 -12.96 3.14
CA PHE A 50 9.49 -12.03 2.11
C PHE A 50 8.77 -10.69 2.23
N ARG A 51 9.53 -9.61 2.03
CA ARG A 51 8.93 -8.27 1.93
C ARG A 51 8.22 -8.14 0.59
N ILE A 52 7.05 -7.53 0.61
CA ILE A 52 6.40 -7.07 -0.62
C ILE A 52 7.32 -6.14 -1.42
N SER A 53 7.30 -6.25 -2.74
CA SER A 53 8.02 -5.31 -3.62
C SER A 53 7.29 -3.97 -3.68
N LEU A 54 8.00 -2.91 -4.09
CA LEU A 54 7.35 -1.60 -4.28
C LEU A 54 6.28 -1.67 -5.36
N ASP A 55 6.57 -2.29 -6.50
CA ASP A 55 5.61 -2.42 -7.61
C ASP A 55 4.36 -3.22 -7.20
N GLY A 56 4.55 -4.30 -6.42
CA GLY A 56 3.42 -5.07 -5.89
C GLY A 56 2.56 -4.25 -4.92
N ALA A 57 3.20 -3.47 -4.05
CA ALA A 57 2.49 -2.58 -3.14
C ALA A 57 1.74 -1.47 -3.89
N LEU A 58 2.33 -0.88 -4.93
CA LEU A 58 1.68 0.10 -5.79
C LEU A 58 0.47 -0.48 -6.53
N ALA A 59 0.59 -1.69 -7.05
CA ALA A 59 -0.52 -2.38 -7.70
C ALA A 59 -1.69 -2.64 -6.74
N ILE A 60 -1.40 -3.06 -5.51
CA ILE A 60 -2.41 -3.20 -4.44
C ILE A 60 -3.03 -1.85 -4.09
N CYS A 61 -2.25 -0.77 -3.96
CA CYS A 61 -2.77 0.57 -3.69
C CYS A 61 -3.72 1.03 -4.80
N ALA A 62 -3.31 0.85 -6.07
CA ALA A 62 -4.12 1.21 -7.23
C ALA A 62 -5.44 0.43 -7.30
N ARG A 63 -5.43 -0.85 -6.90
CA ARG A 63 -6.63 -1.69 -6.93
C ARG A 63 -7.59 -1.45 -5.75
N PHE A 64 -7.07 -1.31 -4.54
CA PHE A 64 -7.87 -1.35 -3.32
C PHE A 64 -7.94 -0.01 -2.57
N GLY A 65 -7.31 1.05 -3.09
CA GLY A 65 -7.39 2.40 -2.51
C GLY A 65 -6.68 2.57 -1.17
N VAL A 66 -5.85 1.60 -0.77
CA VAL A 66 -4.97 1.72 0.40
C VAL A 66 -3.69 2.50 0.06
N THR A 67 -2.91 2.84 1.08
CA THR A 67 -1.66 3.59 0.93
C THR A 67 -0.42 2.74 1.19
N LEU A 68 0.73 3.17 0.66
CA LEU A 68 2.02 2.55 0.98
C LEU A 68 2.33 2.66 2.47
N ASP A 69 1.98 3.78 3.10
CA ASP A 69 2.09 3.98 4.55
C ASP A 69 1.32 2.94 5.36
N PHE A 70 0.10 2.60 4.95
CA PHE A 70 -0.64 1.50 5.56
C PHE A 70 0.12 0.17 5.40
N ILE A 71 0.53 -0.17 4.17
CA ILE A 71 1.18 -1.47 3.88
C ILE A 71 2.49 -1.61 4.66
N TYR A 72 3.38 -0.62 4.58
CA TYR A 72 4.74 -0.71 5.11
C TYR A 72 4.87 -0.26 6.56
N LEU A 73 4.16 0.80 6.97
CA LEU A 73 4.36 1.47 8.25
C LEU A 73 3.18 1.24 9.21
N GLY A 74 2.05 0.71 8.74
CA GLY A 74 0.83 0.57 9.53
C GLY A 74 0.20 1.90 9.92
N ARG A 75 0.56 2.99 9.23
CA ARG A 75 -0.01 4.32 9.48
C ARG A 75 -1.31 4.47 8.70
N ILE A 76 -2.34 4.93 9.40
CA ILE A 76 -3.66 5.22 8.81
C ILE A 76 -3.89 6.73 8.66
N ASP A 77 -3.02 7.53 9.27
CA ASP A 77 -2.98 8.99 9.32
C ASP A 77 -1.70 9.48 8.63
N THR A 78 -1.76 9.78 7.33
CA THR A 78 -0.52 9.73 6.52
C THR A 78 0.00 11.07 6.00
N LEU A 79 -0.50 12.21 6.46
CA LEU A 79 0.19 13.50 6.29
C LEU A 79 -0.37 14.56 7.26
N PRO A 80 0.46 15.30 8.00
CA PRO A 80 -0.03 16.45 8.77
C PRO A 80 -0.71 17.47 7.85
N TYR A 81 -1.92 17.92 8.21
CA TYR A 81 -2.72 18.83 7.39
C TYR A 81 -1.98 20.14 7.04
N SER A 82 -1.26 20.71 8.01
CA SER A 82 -0.45 21.91 7.80
C SER A 82 0.63 21.74 6.72
N LEU A 83 1.19 20.53 6.58
CA LEU A 83 2.15 20.20 5.53
C LEU A 83 1.45 19.95 4.19
N ALA A 84 0.28 19.32 4.21
CA ALA A 84 -0.53 19.10 3.01
C ALA A 84 -0.92 20.43 2.32
N LEU A 85 -1.32 21.44 3.11
CA LEU A 85 -1.60 22.79 2.61
C LEU A 85 -0.37 23.42 1.95
N ARG A 86 0.81 23.29 2.54
CA ARG A 86 2.04 23.82 1.93
C ARG A 86 2.35 23.17 0.58
N LEU A 87 2.06 21.88 0.41
CA LEU A 87 2.26 21.20 -0.87
C LEU A 87 1.34 21.72 -1.98
N THR A 88 0.13 22.17 -1.65
CA THR A 88 -0.78 22.76 -2.66
C THR A 88 -0.27 24.12 -3.12
N ASP A 89 0.28 24.91 -2.20
CA ASP A 89 0.83 26.23 -2.50
C ASP A 89 2.08 26.11 -3.39
N VAL A 90 3.01 25.21 -3.03
CA VAL A 90 4.21 24.93 -3.85
C VAL A 90 3.84 24.47 -5.26
N LYS A 91 2.82 23.61 -5.41
CA LYS A 91 2.38 23.14 -6.74
C LYS A 91 1.79 24.28 -7.58
N ALA A 92 1.06 25.21 -6.96
CA ALA A 92 0.53 26.39 -7.66
C ALA A 92 1.67 27.29 -8.15
N ASP A 93 2.70 27.49 -7.32
CA ASP A 93 3.87 28.32 -7.65
C ASP A 93 4.69 27.72 -8.80
N VAL A 94 4.97 26.40 -8.75
CA VAL A 94 5.67 25.69 -9.84
C VAL A 94 4.91 25.83 -11.17
N LYS A 95 3.58 25.69 -11.14
CA LYS A 95 2.75 25.85 -12.34
C LYS A 95 2.80 27.28 -12.88
N LYS A 96 2.86 28.29 -12.01
CA LYS A 96 2.97 29.71 -12.39
C LYS A 96 4.32 30.03 -13.03
N THR A 97 5.41 29.47 -12.53
CA THR A 97 6.75 29.65 -13.12
C THR A 97 6.84 29.05 -14.51
N LEU A 98 6.21 27.89 -14.75
CA LEU A 98 6.24 27.22 -16.05
C LEU A 98 5.40 27.94 -17.13
N VAL A 99 4.32 28.64 -16.78
CA VAL A 99 3.50 29.38 -17.76
C VAL A 99 4.07 30.73 -18.18
N HIS A 100 5.12 31.24 -17.53
CA HIS A 100 5.81 32.49 -17.92
C HIS A 100 7.17 32.23 -18.60
N ALA A 101 7.56 30.96 -18.75
CA ALA A 101 8.86 30.55 -19.31
C ALA A 101 8.78 30.04 -20.76
N GLY A 102 7.63 30.22 -21.43
CA GLY A 102 7.42 29.94 -22.86
C GLY A 102 6.67 31.10 -23.51
#